data_AF-A0A937MXJ2-F1
#
_entry.id   AF-A0A937MXJ2-F1
#
_cell.length_a   1.000
_cell.length_b   1.000
_cell.length_c   1.000
_cell.angle_alpha   90.00
_cell.angle_beta   90.00
_cell.angle_gamma   90.00
#
_symmetry.space_group_name_H-M   'P 1'
#
loop_
_entity.id
_entity.type
_entity.pdbx_description
1 polymer ?
#
loop_
_entity_poly.entity_id
_entity_poly.type
_entity_poly.pdbx_seq_one_letter_code
_entity_poly.pdbx_strand_id
1 'polypeptide(L)' 'MFQGSIVAIVTPFKDNRLDEKALTDLIEWHIAEGTHAI' A
#
# COMPACT_ATOMS: atom_id res chain seq x y z
N MET A 1 -21.27 -1.61 1.91
CA MET A 1 -20.66 -0.36 1.43
C MET A 1 -19.45 -0.10 2.30
N PHE A 2 -18.26 0.16 1.73
CA PHE A 2 -17.04 0.41 2.51
C PHE A 2 -16.98 1.88 2.95
N GLN A 3 -16.46 2.15 4.14
CA GLN A 3 -16.35 3.48 4.73
C GLN A 3 -15.06 3.57 5.54
N GLY A 4 -14.49 4.78 5.65
CA GLY A 4 -13.23 5.04 6.35
C GLY A 4 -12.16 5.59 5.41
N SER A 5 -10.89 5.45 5.80
CA SER A 5 -9.73 5.86 5.00
C SER A 5 -9.40 4.77 3.98
N ILE A 6 -9.65 5.06 2.70
CA ILE A 6 -9.42 4.16 1.57
C ILE A 6 -8.31 4.75 0.71
N VAL A 7 -7.14 4.12 0.73
CA VAL A 7 -5.92 4.68 0.12
C VAL A 7 -5.72 4.09 -1.27
N ALA A 8 -5.72 4.95 -2.30
CA ALA A 8 -5.22 4.56 -3.61
C ALA A 8 -3.69 4.35 -3.55
N ILE A 9 -3.26 3.12 -3.28
CA ILE A 9 -1.85 2.80 -3.08
C ILE A 9 -1.05 3.03 -4.36
N VAL A 10 0.14 3.59 -4.19
CA VAL A 10 1.11 3.71 -5.28
C VAL A 10 1.72 2.35 -5.62
N THR A 11 2.04 2.12 -6.88
CA THR A 11 2.81 0.93 -7.29
C THR A 11 4.29 1.29 -7.35
N PRO A 12 5.13 0.85 -6.39
CA PRO A 12 6.53 1.21 -6.38
C PRO A 12 7.32 0.45 -7.45
N PHE A 13 8.16 1.18 -8.18
CA PHE A 13 9.06 0.62 -9.18
C PHE A 13 10.52 0.93 -8.81
N LYS A 14 11.40 -0.03 -9.08
CA LYS A 14 12.85 0.11 -8.99
C LYS A 14 13.48 -0.56 -10.20
N ASP A 15 14.39 0.14 -10.87
CA ASP A 15 15.08 -0.35 -12.08
C ASP A 15 14.10 -0.87 -13.15
N ASN A 16 13.02 -0.11 -13.39
CA ASN A 16 11.92 -0.44 -14.33
C ASN A 16 11.21 -1.77 -14.05
N ARG A 17 11.30 -2.29 -12.82
CA ARG A 17 10.58 -3.48 -12.36
C ARG A 17 9.79 -3.16 -11.10
N LEU A 18 8.76 -3.95 -10.84
CA LEU A 18 8.01 -3.87 -9.59
C LEU A 18 8.98 -4.09 -8.42
N ASP A 19 8.98 -3.17 -7.47
CA ASP A 19 9.68 -3.36 -6.20
C ASP A 19 8.73 -4.05 -5.22
N GLU A 20 8.70 -5.40 -5.27
CA GLU A 20 7.81 -6.22 -4.45
C GLU A 20 8.05 -6.00 -2.96
N LYS A 21 9.31 -5.82 -2.54
CA LYS A 21 9.64 -5.57 -1.14
C LYS A 21 9.05 -4.23 -0.67
N ALA A 22 9.25 -3.17 -1.44
CA ALA A 22 8.71 -1.86 -1.10
C ALA A 22 7.17 -1.87 -1.07
N LEU A 23 6.53 -2.61 -1.99
CA LEU A 23 5.08 -2.75 -1.99
C LEU A 23 4.60 -3.48 -0.72
N THR A 24 5.26 -4.57 -0.33
CA THR A 24 4.95 -5.28 0.94
C THR A 24 5.13 -4.38 2.15
N ASP A 25 6.27 -3.70 2.26
CA ASP A 25 6.56 -2.79 3.39
C ASP A 25 5.49 -1.67 3.48
N LEU A 26 5.04 -1.15 2.34
CA LEU A 26 4.00 -0.11 2.27
C LEU A 26 2.64 -0.63 2.75
N ILE A 27 2.27 -1.86 2.36
CA ILE A 27 1.03 -2.51 2.81
C ILE A 27 1.06 -2.74 4.32
N GLU A 28 2.15 -3.29 4.85
CA GLU A 28 2.31 -3.54 6.29
C GLU A 28 2.24 -2.25 7.10
N TRP A 29 2.82 -1.16 6.59
CA TRP A 29 2.69 0.15 7.20
C TRP A 29 1.23 0.63 7.22
N HIS A 30 0.50 0.53 6.10
CA HIS A 30 -0.92 0.92 6.06
C HIS A 30 -1.80 0.12 7.02
N ILE A 31 -1.50 -1.18 7.20
CA ILE A 31 -2.17 -2.03 8.19
C ILE A 31 -1.85 -1.54 9.61
N ALA A 32 -0.57 -1.28 9.91
CA ALA A 32 -0.14 -0.79 11.22
C ALA A 32 -0.76 0.58 11.59
N GLU A 33 -0.95 1.45 10.61
CA GLU A 33 -1.59 2.77 10.80
C GLU A 33 -3.13 2.71 10.82
N GLY A 34 -3.73 1.54 10.59
CA GLY A 34 -5.19 1.37 10.63
C GLY A 34 -5.93 1.92 9.41
N THR A 35 -5.31 1.86 8.22
CA THR A 35 -6.00 2.16 6.95
C THR A 35 -7.13 1.15 6.73
N HIS A 36 -8.31 1.60 6.31
CA HIS A 36 -9.51 0.76 6.28
C HIS A 36 -9.58 -0.11 5.02
N ALA A 37 -9.08 0.41 3.90
CA ALA A 37 -8.96 -0.32 2.64
C ALA A 37 -7.89 0.32 1.73
N ILE A 38 -7.45 -0.45 0.74
CA ILE A 38 -6.51 -0.05 -0.31
C ILE A 38 -7.18 -0.28 -1.67
#